data_AF-A0A1G2XRU2-F1
#
_entry.id   AF-A0A1G2XRU2-F1
#
_cell.length_a   1.000
_cell.length_b   1.000
_cell.length_c   1.000
_cell.angle_alpha   90.00
_cell.angle_beta   90.00
_cell.angle_gamma   90.00
#
_symmetry.space_group_name_H-M   'P 1'
#
loop_
_entity.id
_entity.type
_entity.pdbx_description
1 polymer ?
#
loop_
_entity_poly.entity_id
_entity_poly.type
_entity_poly.pdbx_seq_one_letter_code
_entity_poly.pdbx_strand_id
1 'polypeptide(L)'
;MGITAESKETIEEILKSSKELLKNLALDINQTGDEREIKKFNEVIGFCEQVIRIVDTYSQNKEIIFLDCSCGKSYLSFALNYILSERYNINTFFYGVDTNKILIDKCNHIKERLGYRNMHFINSRTIDAQPEKQIDIVIALHACDIATDETIAKGIKLGAKYIIVVPCCENQIRGRLKIGHPLVDLTDFGLLRYRFADILTEGLRAQFLTGAGYHVKLVEVVSPKYTPKNLMIIARRKKGNRKYNMDKYKRLDEMFNAKFILKNYFNDC
;
A
#
# COMPACT_ATOMS: atom_id res chain seq x y z
N MET A 1 -25.38 10.14 4.37
CA MET A 1 -25.50 9.53 3.03
C MET A 1 -24.15 8.94 2.68
N GLY A 2 -24.06 7.61 2.54
CA GLY A 2 -22.80 6.95 2.18
C GLY A 2 -22.39 7.30 0.75
N ILE A 3 -21.10 7.23 0.44
CA ILE A 3 -20.54 7.52 -0.88
C ILE A 3 -20.95 6.43 -1.89
N THR A 4 -22.16 5.87 -1.86
CA THR A 4 -22.54 4.70 -2.69
C THR A 4 -23.95 4.76 -3.30
N ALA A 5 -24.77 5.79 -3.07
CA ALA A 5 -26.21 5.72 -3.37
C ALA A 5 -26.79 6.52 -4.58
N GLU A 6 -26.06 7.38 -5.29
CA GLU A 6 -26.63 8.15 -6.42
C GLU A 6 -25.72 8.13 -7.66
N SER A 7 -26.13 7.43 -8.73
CA SER A 7 -25.52 7.36 -10.08
C SER A 7 -24.03 7.76 -10.15
N LYS A 8 -23.19 7.04 -9.40
CA LYS A 8 -21.87 7.55 -9.02
C LYS A 8 -20.91 7.44 -10.19
N GLU A 9 -20.49 8.60 -10.66
CA GLU A 9 -19.29 8.79 -11.47
C GLU A 9 -18.20 7.84 -10.96
N THR A 10 -17.68 7.02 -11.88
CA THR A 10 -16.63 6.05 -11.58
C THR A 10 -15.37 6.77 -11.11
N ILE A 11 -14.48 6.09 -10.37
CA ILE A 11 -13.21 6.70 -9.95
C ILE A 11 -12.37 7.13 -11.16
N GLU A 12 -12.46 6.38 -12.26
CA GLU A 12 -11.86 6.74 -13.53
C GLU A 12 -12.39 8.06 -14.07
N GLU A 13 -13.72 8.22 -14.16
CA GLU A 13 -14.36 9.46 -14.61
C GLU A 13 -14.02 10.65 -13.71
N ILE A 14 -14.05 10.44 -12.39
CA ILE A 14 -13.65 11.45 -11.40
C ILE A 14 -12.21 11.92 -11.67
N LEU A 15 -11.24 11.01 -11.79
CA LEU A 15 -9.85 11.39 -12.03
C LEU A 15 -9.68 12.06 -13.40
N LYS A 16 -10.37 11.55 -14.44
CA LYS A 16 -10.39 12.15 -15.80
C LYS A 16 -10.95 13.56 -15.84
N SER A 17 -11.87 13.89 -14.94
CA SER A 17 -12.44 15.24 -14.85
C SER A 17 -11.42 16.30 -14.43
N SER A 18 -10.29 15.92 -13.79
CA SER A 18 -9.24 16.84 -13.35
C SER A 18 -8.05 16.85 -14.30
N LYS A 19 -8.17 17.63 -15.38
CA LYS A 19 -7.07 17.85 -16.33
C LYS A 19 -5.83 18.44 -15.66
N GLU A 20 -6.02 19.32 -14.68
CA GLU A 20 -4.93 19.95 -13.95
C GLU A 20 -4.14 18.95 -13.09
N LEU A 21 -4.83 18.07 -12.36
CA LEU A 21 -4.19 17.00 -11.58
C LEU A 21 -3.38 16.08 -12.48
N LEU A 22 -4.01 15.54 -13.54
CA LEU A 22 -3.37 14.60 -14.45
C LEU A 22 -2.15 15.22 -15.14
N LYS A 23 -2.24 16.48 -15.55
CA LYS A 23 -1.12 17.23 -16.13
C LYS A 23 0.04 17.37 -15.14
N ASN A 24 -0.24 17.73 -13.88
CA ASN A 24 0.81 17.89 -12.86
C ASN A 24 1.45 16.55 -12.45
N LEU A 25 0.69 15.46 -12.51
CA LEU A 25 1.21 14.11 -12.25
C LEU A 25 1.97 13.52 -13.45
N ALA A 26 1.88 14.16 -14.63
CA ALA A 26 2.34 13.58 -15.90
C ALA A 26 1.74 12.18 -16.11
N LEU A 27 0.41 12.07 -15.93
CA LEU A 27 -0.39 10.92 -16.36
C LEU A 27 -1.15 11.35 -17.61
N ASP A 28 -0.58 11.14 -18.80
CA ASP A 28 -1.30 11.41 -20.04
C ASP A 28 -2.03 10.15 -20.53
N ILE A 29 -3.25 10.00 -20.03
CA ILE A 29 -4.15 8.89 -20.38
C ILE A 29 -4.83 9.06 -21.76
N ASN A 30 -4.67 10.22 -22.41
CA ASN A 30 -5.26 10.51 -23.72
C ASN A 30 -4.26 10.39 -24.87
N GLN A 31 -2.95 10.45 -24.59
CA GLN A 31 -1.94 10.07 -25.56
C GLN A 31 -1.85 8.54 -25.64
N THR A 32 -2.30 8.01 -26.77
CA THR A 32 -1.94 6.67 -27.25
C THR A 32 -0.42 6.50 -27.19
N GLY A 33 0.13 5.76 -26.23
CA GLY A 33 1.59 5.61 -26.17
C GLY A 33 2.22 4.65 -25.17
N ASP A 34 1.98 4.77 -23.85
CA ASP A 34 2.73 3.97 -22.86
C ASP A 34 1.81 3.02 -22.08
N GLU A 35 1.88 1.73 -22.42
CA GLU A 35 1.20 0.64 -21.68
C GLU A 35 1.49 0.68 -20.17
N ARG A 36 2.67 1.19 -19.76
CA ARG A 36 3.03 1.31 -18.34
C ARG A 36 2.23 2.41 -17.65
N GLU A 37 1.92 3.50 -18.33
CA GLU A 37 1.12 4.59 -17.77
C GLU A 37 -0.35 4.16 -17.63
N ILE A 38 -0.88 3.45 -18.63
CA ILE A 38 -2.22 2.84 -18.58
C ILE A 38 -2.31 1.85 -17.42
N LYS A 39 -1.34 0.94 -17.31
CA LYS A 39 -1.26 -0.04 -16.22
C LYS A 39 -1.29 0.67 -14.86
N LYS A 40 -0.42 1.65 -14.68
CA LYS A 40 -0.30 2.41 -13.45
C LYS A 40 -1.56 3.17 -13.09
N PHE A 41 -2.22 3.79 -14.07
CA PHE A 41 -3.46 4.50 -13.86
C PHE A 41 -4.57 3.58 -13.37
N ASN A 42 -4.69 2.39 -13.98
CA ASN A 42 -5.63 1.37 -13.52
C ASN A 42 -5.31 0.90 -12.10
N GLU A 43 -4.04 0.66 -11.77
CA GLU A 43 -3.64 0.28 -10.40
C GLU A 43 -3.99 1.36 -9.36
N VAL A 44 -3.84 2.65 -9.71
CA VAL A 44 -4.27 3.77 -8.86
C VAL A 44 -5.79 3.77 -8.69
N ILE A 45 -6.56 3.59 -9.77
CA ILE A 45 -8.03 3.51 -9.71
C ILE A 45 -8.47 2.38 -8.78
N GLY A 46 -7.98 1.16 -9.02
CA GLY A 46 -8.33 -0.01 -8.22
C GLY A 46 -7.97 0.15 -6.74
N PHE A 47 -6.83 0.79 -6.45
CA PHE A 47 -6.45 1.12 -5.07
C PHE A 47 -7.42 2.13 -4.44
N CYS A 48 -7.72 3.22 -5.15
CA CYS A 48 -8.66 4.25 -4.70
C CYS A 48 -10.05 3.66 -4.41
N GLU A 49 -10.55 2.76 -5.24
CA GLU A 49 -11.83 2.07 -5.00
C GLU A 49 -11.86 1.32 -3.67
N GLN A 50 -10.79 0.61 -3.31
CA GLN A 50 -10.72 -0.10 -2.03
C GLN A 50 -10.66 0.88 -0.85
N VAL A 51 -9.89 1.96 -0.98
CA VAL A 51 -9.78 2.98 0.07
C VAL A 51 -11.10 3.69 0.31
N ILE A 52 -11.84 4.04 -0.73
CA ILE A 52 -13.13 4.76 -0.61
C ILE A 52 -14.15 3.89 0.14
N ARG A 53 -14.24 2.60 -0.18
CA ARG A 53 -15.09 1.65 0.56
C ARG A 53 -14.74 1.56 2.04
N ILE A 54 -13.47 1.76 2.40
CA ILE A 54 -13.00 1.77 3.79
C ILE A 54 -13.34 3.10 4.46
N VAL A 55 -13.09 4.22 3.78
CA VAL A 55 -13.37 5.57 4.27
C VAL A 55 -14.85 5.77 4.54
N ASP A 56 -15.73 5.16 3.75
CA ASP A 56 -17.19 5.11 4.00
C ASP A 56 -17.58 4.57 5.39
N THR A 57 -16.69 3.82 6.05
CA THR A 57 -16.92 3.28 7.40
C THR A 57 -16.46 4.20 8.53
N TYR A 58 -15.85 5.35 8.21
CA TYR A 58 -15.44 6.36 9.19
C TYR A 58 -16.59 7.33 9.50
N SER A 59 -16.55 7.93 10.69
CA SER A 59 -17.47 9.00 11.06
C SER A 59 -17.25 10.23 10.20
N GLN A 60 -18.31 10.85 9.70
CA GLN A 60 -18.25 11.96 8.73
C GLN A 60 -17.46 13.20 9.22
N ASN A 61 -17.28 13.37 10.54
CA ASN A 61 -16.62 14.56 11.12
C ASN A 61 -15.17 14.32 11.56
N LYS A 62 -14.58 13.17 11.24
CA LYS A 62 -13.20 12.87 11.63
C LYS A 62 -12.24 13.21 10.48
N GLU A 63 -11.18 13.96 10.76
CA GLU A 63 -10.02 14.09 9.86
C GLU A 63 -9.35 12.71 9.73
N ILE A 64 -9.26 12.16 8.51
CA ILE A 64 -8.64 10.86 8.25
C ILE A 64 -7.18 11.09 7.86
N ILE A 65 -6.26 10.54 8.66
CA ILE A 65 -4.82 10.75 8.45
C ILE A 65 -4.20 9.55 7.73
N PHE A 66 -3.62 9.81 6.57
CA PHE A 66 -2.94 8.83 5.73
C PHE A 66 -1.42 8.93 5.87
N LEU A 67 -0.76 7.78 5.78
CA LEU A 67 0.68 7.66 5.57
C LEU A 67 0.95 6.80 4.33
N ASP A 68 1.40 7.45 3.26
CA ASP A 68 1.83 6.83 2.00
C ASP A 68 3.32 6.51 2.07
N CYS A 69 3.63 5.22 2.20
CA CYS A 69 4.98 4.72 2.41
C CYS A 69 5.64 4.38 1.07
N SER A 70 6.90 4.76 0.90
CA SER A 70 7.61 4.62 -0.38
C SER A 70 6.83 5.26 -1.53
N CYS A 71 6.34 6.49 -1.29
CA CYS A 71 5.32 7.12 -2.11
C CYS A 71 5.79 7.47 -3.53
N GLY A 72 7.10 7.53 -3.78
CA GLY A 72 7.68 7.90 -5.07
C GLY A 72 7.17 9.26 -5.55
N LYS A 73 6.51 9.29 -6.71
CA LYS A 73 5.86 10.51 -7.26
C LYS A 73 4.46 10.79 -6.66
N SER A 74 4.02 9.99 -5.68
CA SER A 74 2.80 10.17 -4.88
C SER A 74 1.49 10.21 -5.67
N TYR A 75 1.42 9.53 -6.81
CA TYR A 75 0.20 9.43 -7.63
C TYR A 75 -1.01 9.02 -6.82
N LEU A 76 -0.84 8.04 -5.91
CA LEU A 76 -1.91 7.53 -5.07
C LEU A 76 -2.40 8.59 -4.08
N SER A 77 -1.50 9.22 -3.33
CA SER A 77 -1.86 10.29 -2.39
C SER A 77 -2.55 11.48 -3.07
N PHE A 78 -2.06 11.92 -4.23
CA PHE A 78 -2.69 13.01 -4.97
C PHE A 78 -4.07 12.64 -5.52
N ALA A 79 -4.22 11.42 -6.08
CA ALA A 79 -5.51 10.91 -6.55
C ALA A 79 -6.52 10.78 -5.39
N LEU A 80 -6.11 10.20 -4.26
CA LEU A 80 -6.94 10.07 -3.07
C LEU A 80 -7.31 11.43 -2.50
N ASN A 81 -6.38 12.39 -2.43
CA ASN A 81 -6.68 13.73 -1.95
C ASN A 81 -7.74 14.42 -2.80
N TYR A 82 -7.59 14.36 -4.13
CA TYR A 82 -8.57 14.90 -5.06
C TYR A 82 -9.96 14.26 -4.89
N ILE A 83 -10.02 12.93 -4.85
CA ILE A 83 -11.30 12.22 -4.72
C ILE A 83 -11.95 12.47 -3.35
N LEU A 84 -11.19 12.31 -2.27
CA LEU A 84 -11.75 12.37 -0.93
C LEU A 84 -12.03 13.81 -0.52
N SER A 85 -11.07 14.72 -0.68
CA SER A 85 -11.20 16.09 -0.15
C SER A 85 -11.87 17.05 -1.11
N GLU A 86 -11.59 17.02 -2.42
CA GLU A 86 -12.27 17.93 -3.34
C GLU A 86 -13.63 17.41 -3.80
N ARG A 87 -13.71 16.12 -4.15
CA ARG A 87 -14.94 15.57 -4.73
C ARG A 87 -15.96 15.11 -3.70
N TYR A 88 -15.50 14.52 -2.59
CA TYR A 88 -16.38 14.03 -1.54
C TYR A 88 -16.39 14.89 -0.28
N ASN A 89 -15.63 15.99 -0.24
CA ASN A 89 -15.55 16.92 0.89
C ASN A 89 -15.24 16.23 2.23
N ILE A 90 -14.39 15.20 2.19
CA ILE A 90 -13.92 14.45 3.35
C ILE A 90 -12.64 15.11 3.85
N ASN A 91 -12.61 15.44 5.13
CA ASN A 91 -11.42 16.01 5.75
C ASN A 91 -10.32 14.96 5.85
N THR A 92 -9.20 15.19 5.17
CA THR A 92 -8.07 14.26 5.13
C THR A 92 -6.75 15.00 5.26
N PHE A 93 -5.72 14.29 5.74
CA PHE A 93 -4.34 14.76 5.73
C PHE A 93 -3.43 13.63 5.26
N PHE A 94 -2.48 13.92 4.38
CA PHE A 94 -1.56 12.94 3.83
C PHE A 94 -0.13 13.23 4.24
N TYR A 95 0.52 12.24 4.84
CA TYR A 95 1.97 12.15 4.87
C TYR A 95 2.45 11.27 3.73
N GLY A 96 3.42 11.73 2.93
CA GLY A 96 4.13 10.90 1.95
C GLY A 96 5.59 10.75 2.36
N VAL A 97 6.12 9.53 2.37
CA VAL A 97 7.49 9.24 2.79
C VAL A 97 8.25 8.55 1.68
N ASP A 98 9.41 9.09 1.32
CA ASP A 98 10.34 8.46 0.38
C ASP A 98 11.80 8.86 0.66
N THR A 99 12.72 7.94 0.38
CA THR A 99 14.16 8.18 0.53
C THR A 99 14.72 9.03 -0.61
N ASN A 100 14.04 9.08 -1.75
CA ASN A 100 14.48 9.84 -2.91
C ASN A 100 14.08 11.32 -2.78
N LYS A 101 15.07 12.15 -2.40
CA LYS A 101 14.87 13.59 -2.23
C LYS A 101 14.32 14.28 -3.49
N ILE A 102 14.77 13.88 -4.70
CA ILE A 102 14.29 14.47 -5.96
C ILE A 102 12.79 14.23 -6.15
N LEU A 103 12.28 13.05 -5.75
CA LEU A 103 10.86 12.75 -5.83
C LEU A 103 10.07 13.53 -4.78
N ILE A 104 10.61 13.66 -3.56
CA ILE A 104 10.01 14.48 -2.50
C ILE A 104 9.90 15.95 -2.91
N ASP A 105 10.96 16.54 -3.47
CA ASP A 105 10.96 17.92 -3.95
C ASP A 105 9.93 18.11 -5.08
N LYS A 106 9.81 17.14 -6.00
CA LYS A 106 8.75 17.15 -7.03
C LYS A 106 7.35 17.09 -6.43
N CYS A 107 7.13 16.24 -5.42
CA CYS A 107 5.84 16.16 -4.74
C CYS A 107 5.50 17.48 -4.03
N ASN A 108 6.49 18.12 -3.39
CA ASN A 108 6.32 19.44 -2.79
C ASN A 108 5.91 20.50 -3.81
N HIS A 109 6.57 20.56 -4.98
CA HIS A 109 6.18 21.47 -6.05
C HIS A 109 4.79 21.18 -6.63
N ILE A 110 4.40 19.91 -6.76
CA ILE A 110 3.06 19.55 -7.24
C ILE A 110 1.99 20.00 -6.24
N LYS A 111 2.17 19.75 -4.93
CA LYS A 111 1.20 20.21 -3.94
C LYS A 111 1.10 21.73 -3.86
N GLU A 112 2.20 22.46 -4.09
CA GLU A 112 2.20 23.93 -4.14
C GLU A 112 1.39 24.44 -5.34
N ARG A 113 1.59 23.86 -6.53
CA ARG A 113 0.84 24.21 -7.74
C ARG A 113 -0.64 23.93 -7.62
N LEU A 114 -1.00 22.81 -6.98
CA LEU A 114 -2.40 22.42 -6.75
C LEU A 114 -3.02 23.11 -5.52
N GLY A 115 -2.24 23.90 -4.76
CA GLY A 115 -2.72 24.57 -3.55
C GLY A 115 -3.05 23.64 -2.38
N TYR A 116 -2.55 22.40 -2.38
CA TYR A 116 -2.84 21.40 -1.34
C TYR A 116 -2.02 21.65 -0.07
N ARG A 117 -2.71 22.14 0.96
CA ARG A 117 -2.14 22.42 2.30
C ARG A 117 -2.20 21.21 3.25
N ASN A 118 -3.02 20.22 2.93
CA ASN A 118 -3.23 19.02 3.74
C ASN A 118 -2.29 17.86 3.37
N MET A 119 -1.12 18.18 2.79
CA MET A 119 -0.12 17.20 2.39
C MET A 119 1.28 17.60 2.87
N HIS A 120 1.98 16.63 3.46
CA HIS A 120 3.35 16.79 3.96
C HIS A 120 4.25 15.66 3.48
N PHE A 121 5.32 15.99 2.76
CA PHE A 121 6.25 15.01 2.20
C PHE A 121 7.56 15.00 2.99
N ILE A 122 7.96 13.82 3.47
CA ILE A 122 9.10 13.60 4.35
C ILE A 122 10.17 12.82 3.58
N ASN A 123 11.37 13.40 3.49
CA ASN A 123 12.52 12.66 2.96
C ASN A 123 13.14 11.79 4.06
N SER A 124 12.71 10.54 4.13
CA SER A 124 13.13 9.56 5.14
C SER A 124 12.88 8.14 4.65
N ARG A 125 13.48 7.15 5.32
CA ARG A 125 12.98 5.78 5.28
C ARG A 125 11.62 5.68 5.96
N THR A 126 10.78 4.77 5.48
CA THR A 126 9.42 4.53 6.01
C THR A 126 9.44 4.21 7.51
N ILE A 127 10.32 3.30 7.93
CA ILE A 127 10.35 2.86 9.33
C ILE A 127 10.78 4.00 10.27
N ASP A 128 11.65 4.90 9.78
CA ASP A 128 12.26 5.99 10.54
C ASP A 128 11.37 7.26 10.60
N ALA A 129 10.42 7.42 9.67
CA ALA A 129 9.58 8.61 9.58
C ALA A 129 8.70 8.82 10.83
N GLN A 130 8.64 10.02 11.37
CA GLN A 130 7.85 10.35 12.57
C GLN A 130 6.74 11.34 12.23
N PRO A 131 5.57 10.87 11.76
CA PRO A 131 4.44 11.77 11.54
C PRO A 131 3.94 12.34 12.87
N GLU A 132 3.61 13.63 12.87
CA GLU A 132 3.16 14.34 14.07
C GLU A 132 1.71 13.99 14.45
N LYS A 133 0.88 13.66 13.46
CA LYS A 133 -0.51 13.24 13.68
C LYS A 133 -0.61 11.72 13.83
N GLN A 134 -1.59 11.27 14.61
CA GLN A 134 -1.92 9.86 14.71
C GLN A 134 -2.42 9.32 13.36
N ILE A 135 -1.72 8.33 12.82
CA ILE A 135 -2.05 7.74 11.51
C ILE A 135 -3.24 6.78 11.62
N ASP A 136 -4.25 6.99 10.78
CA ASP A 136 -5.42 6.11 10.67
C ASP A 136 -5.21 5.01 9.63
N ILE A 137 -4.65 5.37 8.48
CA ILE A 137 -4.51 4.48 7.32
C ILE A 137 -3.08 4.57 6.80
N VAL A 138 -2.37 3.45 6.82
CA VAL A 138 -1.10 3.29 6.12
C VAL A 138 -1.37 2.68 4.76
N ILE A 139 -0.82 3.28 3.71
CA ILE A 139 -0.93 2.82 2.33
C ILE A 139 0.46 2.65 1.70
N ALA A 140 0.58 1.70 0.77
CA ALA A 140 1.71 1.65 -0.16
C ALA A 140 1.29 0.94 -1.45
N LEU A 141 1.60 1.56 -2.59
CA LEU A 141 1.43 0.97 -3.91
C LEU A 141 2.80 0.73 -4.54
N HIS A 142 3.19 -0.54 -4.67
CA HIS A 142 4.49 -1.00 -5.16
C HIS A 142 5.68 -0.69 -4.25
N ALA A 143 5.50 -0.75 -2.93
CA ALA A 143 6.64 -0.90 -2.04
C ALA A 143 7.28 -2.29 -2.28
N CYS A 144 8.50 -2.36 -2.81
CA CYS A 144 9.11 -3.65 -3.18
C CYS A 144 9.90 -4.28 -2.02
N ASP A 145 9.81 -5.60 -1.91
CA ASP A 145 10.61 -6.43 -1.01
C ASP A 145 10.53 -5.93 0.43
N ILE A 146 11.67 -5.57 1.03
CA ILE A 146 11.76 -5.08 2.41
C ILE A 146 10.96 -3.79 2.65
N ALA A 147 10.70 -2.98 1.62
CA ALA A 147 9.92 -1.76 1.79
C ALA A 147 8.45 -2.04 2.15
N THR A 148 7.86 -3.14 1.66
CA THR A 148 6.52 -3.57 2.13
C THR A 148 6.58 -4.02 3.58
N ASP A 149 7.65 -4.73 3.98
CA ASP A 149 7.81 -5.17 5.37
C ASP A 149 7.99 -3.98 6.32
N GLU A 150 8.77 -2.97 5.93
CA GLU A 150 8.89 -1.72 6.68
C GLU A 150 7.55 -0.99 6.80
N THR A 151 6.76 -0.97 5.73
CA THR A 151 5.42 -0.36 5.71
C THR A 151 4.48 -1.06 6.69
N ILE A 152 4.44 -2.40 6.65
CA ILE A 152 3.65 -3.21 7.58
C ILE A 152 4.13 -2.98 9.01
N ALA A 153 5.44 -3.03 9.24
CA ALA A 153 6.00 -2.82 10.57
C ALA A 153 5.65 -1.42 11.11
N LYS A 154 5.77 -0.39 10.26
CA LYS A 154 5.43 0.99 10.60
C LYS A 154 3.96 1.14 10.96
N GLY A 155 3.06 0.56 10.16
CA GLY A 155 1.63 0.61 10.42
C GLY A 155 1.23 -0.07 11.73
N ILE A 156 1.84 -1.21 12.06
CA ILE A 156 1.62 -1.89 13.35
C ILE A 156 2.15 -1.03 14.50
N LYS A 157 3.37 -0.49 14.41
CA LYS A 157 4.00 0.36 15.45
C LYS A 157 3.20 1.63 15.72
N LEU A 158 2.66 2.26 14.67
CA LEU A 158 1.78 3.43 14.79
C LEU A 158 0.37 3.06 15.28
N GLY A 159 0.04 1.77 15.33
CA GLY A 159 -1.29 1.30 15.71
C GLY A 159 -2.37 1.69 14.70
N ALA A 160 -2.02 1.85 13.42
CA ALA A 160 -2.92 2.29 12.36
C ALA A 160 -4.17 1.39 12.29
N LYS A 161 -5.33 2.00 12.08
CA LYS A 161 -6.61 1.28 11.98
C LYS A 161 -6.65 0.42 10.73
N TYR A 162 -6.05 0.88 9.64
CA TYR A 162 -5.87 0.11 8.41
C TYR A 162 -4.43 0.17 7.91
N ILE A 163 -3.97 -0.95 7.34
CA ILE A 163 -2.73 -1.06 6.56
C ILE A 163 -3.13 -1.69 5.23
N ILE A 164 -2.87 -1.00 4.12
CA ILE A 164 -3.27 -1.40 2.78
C ILE A 164 -2.04 -1.38 1.88
N VAL A 165 -1.59 -2.53 1.42
CA VAL A 165 -0.36 -2.62 0.61
C VAL A 165 -0.57 -3.45 -0.64
N VAL A 166 0.01 -3.00 -1.74
CA VAL A 166 0.16 -3.77 -2.98
C VAL A 166 1.66 -4.06 -3.17
N PRO A 167 2.12 -5.27 -2.79
CA PRO A 167 3.51 -5.67 -2.95
C PRO A 167 3.85 -6.01 -4.40
N CYS A 168 5.09 -5.71 -4.80
CA CYS A 168 5.56 -5.88 -6.18
C CYS A 168 6.60 -6.99 -6.39
N CYS A 169 7.57 -7.16 -5.48
CA CYS A 169 8.76 -7.98 -5.71
C CYS A 169 9.22 -8.65 -4.43
N GLU A 170 9.51 -9.96 -4.45
CA GLU A 170 9.87 -10.72 -3.25
C GLU A 170 11.24 -11.40 -3.39
N ASN A 171 12.30 -10.58 -3.35
CA ASN A 171 13.66 -11.06 -3.59
C ASN A 171 14.22 -11.82 -2.38
N GLN A 172 13.83 -11.42 -1.16
CA GLN A 172 14.29 -12.06 0.07
C GLN A 172 14.00 -13.57 0.09
N ILE A 173 12.75 -13.95 -0.15
CA ILE A 173 12.34 -15.36 -0.15
C ILE A 173 12.82 -16.06 -1.41
N ARG A 174 12.75 -15.41 -2.57
CA ARG A 174 13.22 -15.99 -3.84
C ARG A 174 14.69 -16.40 -3.79
N GLY A 175 15.53 -15.64 -3.09
CA GLY A 175 16.95 -15.95 -2.91
C GLY A 175 17.22 -17.25 -2.12
N ARG A 176 16.25 -17.71 -1.33
CA ARG A 176 16.36 -18.87 -0.42
C ARG A 176 15.77 -20.15 -0.98
N LEU A 177 14.90 -20.05 -1.99
CA LEU A 177 14.31 -21.17 -2.71
C LEU A 177 15.26 -21.67 -3.81
N LYS A 178 16.46 -22.08 -3.38
CA LYS A 178 17.56 -22.56 -4.24
C LYS A 178 18.02 -23.95 -3.77
N ILE A 179 19.06 -24.48 -4.43
CA ILE A 179 19.72 -25.76 -4.10
C ILE A 179 19.93 -25.89 -2.60
N GLY A 180 19.47 -27.02 -2.03
CA GLY A 180 19.49 -27.31 -0.60
C GLY A 180 18.18 -27.01 0.14
N HIS A 181 17.19 -26.38 -0.50
CA HIS A 181 15.84 -26.21 0.06
C HIS A 181 14.96 -27.44 -0.24
N PRO A 182 14.10 -27.92 0.67
CA PRO A 182 13.23 -29.09 0.44
C PRO A 182 12.28 -28.97 -0.76
N LEU A 183 12.01 -27.74 -1.20
CA LEU A 183 11.20 -27.44 -2.38
C LEU A 183 12.03 -27.10 -3.63
N VAL A 184 13.33 -27.42 -3.67
CA VAL A 184 14.18 -27.07 -4.81
C VAL A 184 13.64 -27.68 -6.11
N ASP A 185 13.18 -28.93 -6.11
CA ASP A 185 12.69 -29.58 -7.34
C ASP A 185 11.45 -28.87 -7.93
N LEU A 186 10.61 -28.27 -7.08
CA LEU A 186 9.50 -27.42 -7.51
C LEU A 186 9.97 -26.02 -7.96
N THR A 187 10.97 -25.49 -7.26
CA THR A 187 11.43 -24.10 -7.41
C THR A 187 12.65 -23.95 -8.31
N ASP A 188 13.11 -25.02 -8.96
CA ASP A 188 14.26 -24.95 -9.87
C ASP A 188 13.92 -24.19 -11.16
N PHE A 189 12.65 -24.27 -11.56
CA PHE A 189 12.07 -23.52 -12.65
C PHE A 189 11.85 -22.05 -12.24
N GLY A 190 12.53 -21.11 -12.90
CA GLY A 190 12.55 -19.70 -12.51
C GLY A 190 11.15 -19.05 -12.36
N LEU A 191 10.20 -19.39 -13.22
CA LEU A 191 8.82 -18.90 -13.12
C LEU A 191 8.09 -19.47 -11.89
N LEU A 192 8.27 -20.75 -11.57
CA LEU A 192 7.68 -21.37 -10.38
C LEU A 192 8.34 -20.83 -9.11
N ARG A 193 9.66 -20.65 -9.12
CA ARG A 193 10.40 -19.98 -8.03
C ARG A 193 9.82 -18.61 -7.73
N TYR A 194 9.58 -17.82 -8.77
CA TYR A 194 9.03 -16.47 -8.65
C TYR A 194 7.63 -16.50 -8.03
N ARG A 195 6.71 -17.28 -8.60
CA ARG A 195 5.33 -17.36 -8.10
C ARG A 195 5.23 -17.95 -6.70
N PHE A 196 6.05 -18.95 -6.39
CA PHE A 196 6.06 -19.55 -5.06
C PHE A 196 6.64 -18.60 -4.01
N ALA A 197 7.71 -17.88 -4.34
CA ALA A 197 8.26 -16.84 -3.47
C ALA A 197 7.22 -15.77 -3.16
N ASP A 198 6.45 -15.34 -4.16
CA ASP A 198 5.37 -14.38 -3.97
C ASP A 198 4.32 -14.92 -3.00
N ILE A 199 3.75 -16.10 -3.28
CA ILE A 199 2.71 -16.71 -2.43
C ILE A 199 3.19 -16.89 -0.99
N LEU A 200 4.41 -17.40 -0.81
CA LEU A 200 4.97 -17.63 0.51
C LEU A 200 5.18 -16.32 1.27
N THR A 201 5.72 -15.28 0.61
CA THR A 201 5.97 -13.98 1.24
C THR A 201 4.68 -13.32 1.67
N GLU A 202 3.66 -13.35 0.81
CA GLU A 202 2.34 -12.78 1.11
C GLU A 202 1.63 -13.57 2.22
N GLY A 203 1.78 -14.90 2.24
CA GLY A 203 1.35 -15.74 3.33
C GLY A 203 2.01 -15.37 4.67
N LEU A 204 3.33 -15.16 4.67
CA LEU A 204 4.07 -14.74 5.86
C LEU A 204 3.62 -13.37 6.36
N ARG A 205 3.47 -12.37 5.48
CA ARG A 205 2.94 -11.04 5.81
C ARG A 205 1.53 -11.11 6.38
N ALA A 206 0.64 -11.87 5.75
CA ALA A 206 -0.74 -12.04 6.19
C ALA A 206 -0.85 -12.74 7.56
N GLN A 207 -0.05 -13.79 7.79
CA GLN A 207 -0.01 -14.46 9.09
C GLN A 207 0.58 -13.54 10.17
N PHE A 208 1.63 -12.78 9.84
CA PHE A 208 2.23 -11.82 10.77
C PHE A 208 1.22 -10.75 11.20
N LEU A 209 0.56 -10.09 10.23
CA LEU A 209 -0.50 -9.11 10.49
C LEU A 209 -1.65 -9.71 11.31
N THR A 210 -2.08 -10.93 10.97
CA THR A 210 -3.14 -11.63 11.71
C THR A 210 -2.75 -11.83 13.17
N GLY A 211 -1.51 -12.26 13.41
CA GLY A 211 -0.92 -12.46 14.72
C GLY A 211 -0.69 -11.17 15.50
N ALA A 212 -0.39 -10.07 14.81
CA ALA A 212 -0.29 -8.72 15.35
C ALA A 212 -1.64 -8.05 15.66
N GLY A 213 -2.75 -8.79 15.58
CA GLY A 213 -4.06 -8.27 15.96
C GLY A 213 -4.83 -7.59 14.82
N TYR A 214 -4.54 -7.91 13.56
CA TYR A 214 -5.33 -7.44 12.42
C TYR A 214 -6.26 -8.55 11.89
N HIS A 215 -7.40 -8.14 11.32
CA HIS A 215 -8.16 -8.93 10.36
C HIS A 215 -7.57 -8.66 8.98
N VAL A 216 -7.11 -9.70 8.29
CA VAL A 216 -6.45 -9.58 6.99
C VAL A 216 -7.38 -10.11 5.89
N LYS A 217 -7.49 -9.36 4.81
CA LYS A 217 -8.14 -9.75 3.55
C LYS A 217 -7.11 -9.61 2.44
N LEU A 218 -7.05 -10.63 1.58
CA LEU A 218 -6.28 -10.59 0.33
C LEU A 218 -7.29 -10.41 -0.82
N VAL A 219 -7.06 -9.41 -1.65
CA VAL A 219 -7.91 -9.12 -2.83
C VAL A 219 -7.04 -8.82 -4.04
N GLU A 220 -7.66 -8.76 -5.21
CA GLU A 220 -7.04 -8.24 -6.42
C GLU A 220 -7.25 -6.72 -6.50
N VAL A 221 -6.20 -5.96 -6.86
CA VAL A 221 -6.30 -4.50 -7.02
C VAL A 221 -7.00 -4.13 -8.33
N VAL A 222 -6.70 -4.82 -9.43
CA VAL A 222 -7.29 -4.62 -10.77
C VAL A 222 -7.54 -5.96 -11.45
N SER A 223 -7.92 -5.98 -12.73
CA SER A 223 -7.92 -7.25 -13.49
C SER A 223 -6.48 -7.75 -13.72
N PRO A 224 -6.20 -9.07 -13.62
CA PRO A 224 -4.91 -9.66 -13.98
C PRO A 224 -4.42 -9.32 -15.39
N LYS A 225 -5.32 -8.90 -16.29
CA LYS A 225 -4.98 -8.40 -17.63
C LYS A 225 -4.07 -7.16 -17.59
N TYR A 226 -4.21 -6.31 -16.58
CA TYR A 226 -3.40 -5.09 -16.46
C TYR A 226 -2.08 -5.35 -15.74
N THR A 227 -2.08 -6.22 -14.73
CA THR A 227 -0.87 -6.56 -13.99
C THR A 227 -0.91 -8.00 -13.47
N PRO A 228 0.16 -8.79 -13.65
CA PRO A 228 0.28 -10.08 -12.96
C PRO A 228 0.56 -9.90 -11.46
N LYS A 229 0.99 -8.69 -11.04
CA LYS A 229 1.26 -8.32 -9.64
C LYS A 229 0.08 -7.57 -9.08
N ASN A 230 -0.93 -8.35 -8.73
CA ASN A 230 -2.27 -7.85 -8.51
C ASN A 230 -2.78 -8.04 -7.08
N LEU A 231 -2.01 -8.70 -6.21
CA LEU A 231 -2.44 -8.96 -4.85
C LEU A 231 -2.38 -7.67 -4.01
N MET A 232 -3.43 -7.42 -3.25
CA MET A 232 -3.51 -6.37 -2.25
C MET A 232 -3.78 -7.00 -0.88
N ILE A 233 -2.97 -6.66 0.11
CA ILE A 233 -3.23 -6.95 1.51
C ILE A 233 -4.02 -5.77 2.11
N ILE A 234 -5.21 -6.04 2.62
CA ILE A 234 -6.00 -5.11 3.43
C ILE A 234 -6.05 -5.65 4.86
N ALA A 235 -5.39 -4.98 5.79
CA ALA A 235 -5.38 -5.34 7.20
C ALA A 235 -6.11 -4.30 8.04
N ARG A 236 -7.15 -4.72 8.75
CA ARG A 236 -7.94 -3.88 9.67
C ARG A 236 -7.66 -4.26 11.12
N ARG A 237 -7.28 -3.30 11.96
CA ARG A 237 -7.02 -3.54 13.38
C ARG A 237 -8.26 -4.09 14.09
N LYS A 238 -8.10 -5.17 14.87
CA LYS A 238 -9.18 -5.75 15.70
C LYS A 238 -9.50 -4.78 16.86
N LYS A 239 -10.78 -4.69 17.25
CA LYS A 239 -11.20 -3.97 18.46
C LYS A 239 -10.84 -4.78 19.72
N GLY A 240 -10.45 -4.09 20.79
CA GLY A 240 -10.18 -4.66 22.12
C GLY A 240 -8.75 -5.19 22.32
N ASN A 241 -8.41 -5.54 23.57
CA ASN A 241 -7.13 -6.14 23.94
C ASN A 241 -7.10 -7.60 23.50
N ARG A 242 -6.58 -7.87 22.29
CA ARG A 242 -6.25 -9.23 21.86
C ARG A 242 -4.75 -9.44 21.98
N LYS A 243 -4.35 -10.55 22.62
CA LYS A 243 -2.95 -10.94 22.73
C LYS A 243 -2.37 -11.15 21.32
N TYR A 244 -1.13 -10.68 21.14
CA TYR A 244 -0.30 -11.07 20.00
C TYR A 244 -0.19 -12.60 19.98
N ASN A 245 -0.48 -13.22 18.84
CA ASN A 245 -0.28 -14.66 18.65
C ASN A 245 0.45 -14.89 17.32
N MET A 246 1.74 -15.20 17.41
CA MET A 246 2.60 -15.41 16.25
C MET A 246 2.77 -16.89 15.87
N ASP A 247 2.02 -17.82 16.45
CA ASP A 247 2.27 -19.27 16.29
C ASP A 247 2.12 -19.73 14.84
N LYS A 248 1.09 -19.24 14.14
CA LYS A 248 0.88 -19.57 12.71
C LYS A 248 1.97 -18.99 11.83
N TYR A 249 2.41 -17.76 12.11
CA TYR A 249 3.52 -17.13 11.42
C TYR A 249 4.83 -17.90 11.67
N LYS A 250 5.17 -18.19 12.93
CA LYS A 250 6.39 -18.93 13.31
C LYS A 250 6.44 -20.29 12.65
N ARG A 251 5.35 -21.06 12.71
CA ARG A 251 5.25 -22.36 12.04
C ARG A 251 5.50 -22.26 10.54
N LEU A 252 4.95 -21.24 9.87
CA LEU A 252 5.14 -21.02 8.44
C LEU A 252 6.59 -20.60 8.13
N ASP A 253 7.17 -19.68 8.92
CA ASP A 253 8.56 -19.22 8.80
C ASP A 253 9.57 -20.37 9.00
N GLU A 254 9.32 -21.24 9.99
CA GLU A 254 10.14 -22.42 10.32
C GLU A 254 10.00 -23.51 9.26
N MET A 255 8.77 -23.85 8.85
CA MET A 255 8.51 -24.90 7.86
C MET A 255 9.21 -24.64 6.52
N PHE A 256 9.35 -23.36 6.14
CA PHE A 256 10.04 -22.96 4.91
C PHE A 256 11.44 -22.38 5.14
N ASN A 257 11.95 -22.41 6.38
CA ASN A 257 13.23 -21.78 6.76
C ASN A 257 13.39 -20.36 6.17
N ALA A 258 12.30 -19.59 6.17
CA ALA A 258 12.19 -18.34 5.44
C ALA A 258 13.05 -17.24 6.07
N LYS A 259 13.31 -17.32 7.39
CA LYS A 259 13.92 -16.29 8.26
C LYS A 259 13.51 -14.88 7.81
N PHE A 260 12.19 -14.70 7.73
CA PHE A 260 11.57 -13.52 7.17
C PHE A 260 11.87 -12.26 7.99
N ILE A 261 12.24 -11.15 7.34
CA ILE A 261 12.81 -9.98 8.06
C ILE A 261 11.78 -9.19 8.85
N LEU A 262 10.49 -9.27 8.51
CA LEU A 262 9.44 -8.47 9.15
C LEU A 262 9.44 -8.59 10.69
N LYS A 263 9.72 -9.78 11.24
CA LYS A 263 9.81 -10.00 12.69
C LYS A 263 10.93 -9.19 13.36
N ASN A 264 12.01 -8.90 12.64
CA ASN A 264 13.17 -8.22 13.19
C ASN A 264 12.85 -6.79 13.63
N TYR A 265 11.79 -6.18 13.08
CA TYR A 265 11.33 -4.87 13.50
C TYR A 265 10.64 -4.86 14.88
N PHE A 266 10.42 -6.02 15.51
CA PHE A 266 9.67 -6.18 16.75
C PHE A 266 10.45 -6.91 17.85
N ASN A 267 11.74 -7.19 17.64
CA ASN A 267 12.57 -7.92 18.61
C ASN A 267 13.01 -7.06 19.82
N ASP A 268 12.50 -5.83 19.94
CA ASP A 268 12.69 -4.93 21.09
C ASP A 268 11.40 -4.79 21.95
N CYS A 269 10.57 -5.84 22.03
CA CYS A 269 9.35 -5.86 22.86
C CYS A 269 9.36 -7.00 23.88
#